data_AF-A0A3M3Y6D5-F1
#
_entry.id   AF-A0A3M3Y6D5-F1
#
_cell.length_a   1.000
_cell.length_b   1.000
_cell.length_c   1.000
_cell.angle_alpha   90.00
_cell.angle_beta   90.00
_cell.angle_gamma   90.00
#
_symmetry.space_group_name_H-M   'P 1'
#
loop_
_entity.id
_entity.type
_entity.pdbx_description
1 polymer ?
#
loop_
_entity_poly.entity_id
_entity_poly.type
_entity_poly.pdbx_seq_one_letter_code
_entity_poly.pdbx_strand_id
1 'polypeptide(L)'
;MKLFLAEPFKTLWAGRDAFAEVEGLSGEVYRELEGRRTLRTEVDGRGYFVKIHRGIGWGEIAKNLATAKLPVLGAGKEWDAIERLHEVGVPTMTAVAYGERGSNPAAQHSFIVTEELAPTTSLEDVSLNWRTEPPEPRLKRAFIAEVARLVGMMHRAGVNHRDCYICHFLLHTDKPVTADDFRLSVIDLHRAQTRRAITPRWRNKDLAALYFSALDIGLTRRDKLRFLKDYFQKPLREILLKEAALLTWLDKKADKLYQRKVRYGDAL
;
A
#
# COMPACT_ATOMS: atom_id res chain seq x y z
N MET A 1 -12.32 -19.16 14.23
CA MET A 1 -12.44 -18.83 12.79
C MET A 1 -12.97 -17.41 12.70
N LYS A 2 -12.43 -16.59 11.81
CA LYS A 2 -12.99 -15.28 11.47
C LYS A 2 -13.58 -15.37 10.06
N LEU A 3 -14.76 -14.81 9.86
CA LEU A 3 -15.40 -14.73 8.55
C LEU A 3 -16.24 -13.45 8.49
N PHE A 4 -16.01 -12.65 7.46
CA PHE A 4 -16.80 -11.48 7.09
C PHE A 4 -17.18 -11.61 5.63
N LEU A 5 -18.47 -11.45 5.31
CA LEU A 5 -18.99 -11.44 3.95
C LEU A 5 -19.94 -10.26 3.77
N ALA A 6 -19.64 -9.42 2.79
CA ALA A 6 -20.52 -8.39 2.26
C ALA A 6 -21.02 -8.80 0.87
N GLU A 7 -21.95 -8.02 0.31
CA GLU A 7 -22.38 -8.24 -1.07
C GLU A 7 -21.21 -8.04 -2.05
N PRO A 8 -21.18 -8.79 -3.16
CA PRO A 8 -22.13 -9.83 -3.57
C PRO A 8 -21.85 -11.21 -2.94
N PHE A 9 -20.69 -11.39 -2.31
CA PHE A 9 -20.23 -12.69 -1.82
C PHE A 9 -21.06 -13.26 -0.66
N LYS A 10 -21.70 -12.39 0.12
CA LYS A 10 -22.66 -12.79 1.15
C LYS A 10 -23.82 -13.58 0.56
N THR A 11 -24.39 -13.11 -0.54
CA THR A 11 -25.48 -13.82 -1.24
C THR A 11 -24.94 -15.03 -2.01
N LEU A 12 -23.84 -14.89 -2.74
CA LEU A 12 -23.28 -15.97 -3.56
C LEU A 12 -22.84 -17.18 -2.75
N TRP A 13 -22.30 -16.96 -1.56
CA TRP A 13 -21.78 -18.02 -0.69
C TRP A 13 -22.74 -18.37 0.44
N ALA A 14 -24.00 -17.95 0.36
CA ALA A 14 -25.02 -18.29 1.35
C ALA A 14 -25.18 -19.81 1.46
N GLY A 15 -24.95 -20.35 2.66
CA GLY A 15 -25.02 -21.80 2.93
C GLY A 15 -23.86 -22.62 2.37
N ARG A 16 -22.78 -21.99 1.87
CA ARG A 16 -21.59 -22.65 1.30
C ARG A 16 -20.34 -22.42 2.15
N ASP A 17 -19.30 -23.26 1.98
CA ASP A 17 -17.99 -22.99 2.60
C ASP A 17 -17.26 -21.91 1.80
N ALA A 18 -17.22 -20.69 2.32
CA ALA A 18 -16.53 -19.55 1.71
C ALA A 18 -15.05 -19.84 1.37
N PHE A 19 -14.37 -20.70 2.13
CA PHE A 19 -12.97 -21.08 1.84
C PHE A 19 -12.86 -22.02 0.64
N ALA A 20 -13.90 -22.81 0.34
CA ALA A 20 -13.96 -23.61 -0.87
C ALA A 20 -14.38 -22.73 -2.07
N GLU A 21 -15.36 -21.85 -1.87
CA GLU A 21 -15.85 -20.98 -2.94
C GLU A 21 -14.76 -19.98 -3.41
N VAL A 22 -13.99 -19.39 -2.50
CA VAL A 22 -12.91 -18.45 -2.88
C VAL A 22 -11.81 -19.12 -3.70
N GLU A 23 -11.55 -20.41 -3.45
CA GLU A 23 -10.58 -21.21 -4.21
C GLU A 23 -11.06 -21.49 -5.64
N GLY A 24 -12.38 -21.66 -5.79
CA GLY A 24 -13.04 -21.87 -7.08
C GLY A 24 -13.14 -20.61 -7.95
N LEU A 25 -12.83 -19.43 -7.42
CA LEU A 25 -12.84 -18.20 -8.21
C LEU A 25 -11.79 -18.25 -9.33
N SER A 26 -12.20 -17.83 -10.52
CA SER A 26 -11.39 -17.75 -11.72
C SER A 26 -11.29 -16.31 -12.23
N GLY A 27 -10.30 -16.06 -13.09
CA GLY A 27 -10.02 -14.75 -13.67
C GLY A 27 -8.53 -14.58 -13.94
N GLU A 28 -8.10 -13.33 -14.09
CA GLU A 28 -6.72 -13.00 -14.41
C GLU A 28 -5.81 -13.20 -13.19
N VAL A 29 -4.83 -14.10 -13.30
CA VAL A 29 -3.90 -14.40 -12.21
C VAL A 29 -2.68 -13.48 -12.30
N TYR A 30 -2.48 -12.66 -11.28
CA TYR A 30 -1.32 -11.76 -11.17
C TYR A 30 -0.14 -12.42 -10.48
N ARG A 31 -0.41 -13.35 -9.55
CA ARG A 31 0.63 -14.02 -8.78
C ARG A 31 0.17 -15.38 -8.28
N GLU A 32 0.99 -16.39 -8.51
CA GLU A 32 0.78 -17.74 -7.98
C GLU A 32 2.08 -18.30 -7.43
N LEU A 33 2.07 -18.60 -6.13
CA LEU A 33 3.14 -19.24 -5.37
C LEU A 33 2.52 -20.34 -4.50
N GLU A 34 3.34 -21.28 -4.04
CA GLU A 34 2.91 -22.45 -3.26
C GLU A 34 1.91 -22.12 -2.12
N GLY A 35 2.12 -20.99 -1.42
CA GLY A 35 1.26 -20.52 -0.34
C GLY A 35 0.44 -19.24 -0.63
N ARG A 36 0.46 -18.69 -1.86
CA ARG A 36 -0.23 -17.42 -2.15
C ARG A 36 -0.74 -17.37 -3.58
N ARG A 37 -2.03 -17.05 -3.75
CA ARG A 37 -2.65 -16.78 -5.06
C ARG A 37 -3.30 -15.41 -5.04
N THR A 38 -3.00 -14.58 -6.03
CA THR A 38 -3.66 -13.29 -6.26
C THR A 38 -4.25 -13.28 -7.66
N LEU A 39 -5.55 -13.03 -7.76
CA LEU A 39 -6.25 -12.90 -9.04
C LEU A 39 -7.23 -11.73 -9.03
N ARG A 40 -7.59 -11.25 -10.22
CA ARG A 40 -8.77 -10.42 -10.46
C ARG A 40 -9.90 -11.31 -10.97
N THR A 41 -11.06 -11.23 -10.34
CA THR A 41 -12.28 -11.89 -10.78
C THR A 41 -13.36 -10.85 -11.08
N GLU A 42 -14.40 -11.25 -11.78
CA GLU A 42 -15.53 -10.40 -12.09
C GLU A 42 -16.82 -11.08 -11.65
N VAL A 43 -17.67 -10.31 -10.96
CA VAL A 43 -19.01 -10.75 -10.53
C VAL A 43 -19.99 -9.67 -10.92
N ASP A 44 -21.00 -10.03 -11.71
CA ASP A 44 -22.05 -9.12 -12.19
C ASP A 44 -21.51 -7.83 -12.83
N GLY A 45 -20.46 -7.93 -13.65
CA GLY A 45 -19.84 -6.79 -14.33
C GLY A 45 -18.90 -5.95 -13.45
N ARG A 46 -18.67 -6.33 -12.20
CA ARG A 46 -17.78 -5.61 -11.26
C ARG A 46 -16.52 -6.40 -10.98
N GLY A 47 -15.37 -5.74 -11.03
CA GLY A 47 -14.08 -6.35 -10.73
C GLY A 47 -13.80 -6.44 -9.23
N TYR A 48 -13.13 -7.52 -8.83
CA TYR A 48 -12.66 -7.75 -7.47
C TYR A 48 -11.26 -8.35 -7.47
N PHE A 49 -10.42 -7.93 -6.54
CA PHE A 49 -9.13 -8.57 -6.29
C PHE A 49 -9.24 -9.59 -5.16
N VAL A 50 -8.83 -10.82 -5.45
CA VAL A 50 -8.86 -11.95 -4.52
C VAL A 50 -7.42 -12.28 -4.15
N LYS A 51 -7.12 -12.30 -2.85
CA LYS A 51 -5.82 -12.72 -2.31
C LYS A 51 -6.04 -13.89 -1.36
N ILE A 52 -5.54 -15.05 -1.74
CA ILE A 52 -5.63 -16.31 -0.98
C ILE A 52 -4.25 -16.61 -0.40
N HIS A 53 -4.20 -16.93 0.88
CA HIS A 53 -3.01 -17.28 1.63
C HIS A 53 -3.18 -18.66 2.29
N ARG A 54 -2.31 -19.59 1.92
CA ARG A 54 -2.26 -20.95 2.45
C ARG A 54 -1.02 -21.11 3.34
N GLY A 55 -1.00 -22.18 4.13
CA GLY A 55 0.10 -22.48 5.03
C GLY A 55 1.45 -22.52 4.30
N ILE A 56 2.41 -21.74 4.78
CA ILE A 56 3.78 -21.67 4.23
C ILE A 56 4.77 -22.64 4.88
N GLY A 57 4.32 -23.41 5.87
CA GLY A 57 5.16 -24.34 6.63
C GLY A 57 6.12 -23.66 7.62
N TRP A 58 6.60 -24.44 8.60
CA TRP A 58 7.51 -23.94 9.63
C TRP A 58 8.90 -23.58 9.09
N GLY A 59 9.34 -24.23 8.00
CA GLY A 59 10.63 -23.94 7.37
C GLY A 59 10.72 -22.50 6.85
N GLU A 60 9.71 -22.03 6.12
CA GLU A 60 9.67 -20.66 5.59
C GLU A 60 9.48 -19.63 6.71
N ILE A 61 8.73 -19.96 7.77
CA ILE A 61 8.63 -19.13 8.98
C ILE A 61 10.01 -18.96 9.63
N ALA A 62 10.70 -20.08 9.91
CA ALA A 62 12.01 -20.07 10.56
C ALA A 62 13.06 -19.31 9.72
N LYS A 63 13.06 -19.50 8.39
CA LYS A 63 13.93 -18.77 7.47
C LYS A 63 13.69 -17.26 7.50
N ASN A 64 12.44 -16.83 7.50
CA ASN A 64 12.11 -15.40 7.60
C ASN A 64 12.56 -14.83 8.96
N LEU A 65 12.30 -15.54 10.07
CA LEU A 65 12.72 -15.12 11.40
C LEU A 65 14.25 -15.07 11.55
N ALA A 66 14.98 -16.07 11.03
CA ALA A 66 16.44 -16.10 11.01
C ALA A 66 17.06 -14.91 10.24
N THR A 67 16.32 -14.37 9.25
CA THR A 67 16.72 -13.16 8.52
C THR A 67 16.12 -11.87 9.08
N ALA A 68 15.57 -11.92 10.31
CA ALA A 68 14.89 -10.82 10.99
C ALA A 68 13.72 -10.20 10.19
N LYS A 69 13.09 -11.01 9.34
CA LYS A 69 11.88 -10.67 8.58
C LYS A 69 10.67 -11.32 9.25
N LEU A 70 9.62 -10.53 9.48
CA LEU A 70 8.34 -11.08 9.92
C LEU A 70 7.63 -11.70 8.70
N PRO A 71 7.25 -12.99 8.73
CA PRO A 71 6.50 -13.61 7.65
C PRO A 71 5.12 -12.94 7.49
N VAL A 72 4.59 -13.01 6.26
CA VAL A 72 3.19 -12.69 5.99
C VAL A 72 2.43 -14.02 6.11
N LEU A 73 1.79 -14.21 7.26
CA LEU A 73 1.13 -15.48 7.62
C LEU A 73 -0.27 -15.61 7.00
N GLY A 74 -0.87 -14.51 6.54
CA GLY A 74 -2.22 -14.50 6.02
C GLY A 74 -2.71 -13.11 5.65
N ALA A 75 -4.01 -13.02 5.34
CA ALA A 75 -4.69 -11.80 4.91
C ALA A 75 -5.04 -10.83 6.06
N GLY A 76 -4.92 -11.24 7.33
CA GLY A 76 -5.35 -10.45 8.49
C GLY A 76 -4.68 -9.07 8.59
N LYS A 77 -3.41 -8.94 8.20
CA LYS A 77 -2.72 -7.63 8.20
C LYS A 77 -3.36 -6.63 7.23
N GLU A 78 -3.79 -7.12 6.08
CA GLU A 78 -4.44 -6.28 5.06
C GLU A 78 -5.83 -5.86 5.52
N TRP A 79 -6.58 -6.80 6.09
CA TRP A 79 -7.88 -6.55 6.72
C TRP A 79 -7.79 -5.47 7.81
N ASP A 80 -6.91 -5.66 8.80
CA ASP A 80 -6.73 -4.72 9.93
C ASP A 80 -6.27 -3.34 9.45
N ALA A 81 -5.51 -3.28 8.35
CA ALA A 81 -5.06 -2.01 7.77
C ALA A 81 -6.21 -1.29 7.05
N ILE A 82 -6.98 -1.99 6.21
CA ILE A 82 -8.15 -1.42 5.51
C ILE A 82 -9.15 -0.86 6.51
N GLU A 83 -9.51 -1.65 7.54
CA GLU A 83 -10.43 -1.23 8.59
C GLU A 83 -9.93 0.04 9.27
N ARG A 84 -8.66 0.05 9.69
CA ARG A 84 -8.08 1.21 10.36
C ARG A 84 -8.01 2.45 9.46
N LEU A 85 -7.75 2.31 8.17
CA LEU A 85 -7.72 3.45 7.24
C LEU A 85 -9.12 4.02 7.00
N HIS A 86 -10.16 3.19 6.94
CA HIS A 86 -11.55 3.64 6.89
C HIS A 86 -11.94 4.44 8.14
N GLU A 87 -11.58 3.96 9.34
CA GLU A 87 -11.86 4.66 10.61
C GLU A 87 -11.32 6.09 10.64
N VAL A 88 -10.17 6.34 10.00
CA VAL A 88 -9.51 7.64 10.00
C VAL A 88 -9.72 8.44 8.70
N GLY A 89 -10.55 7.94 7.77
CA GLY A 89 -10.86 8.62 6.52
C GLY A 89 -9.69 8.71 5.53
N VAL A 90 -8.78 7.73 5.53
CA VAL A 90 -7.77 7.57 4.47
C VAL A 90 -8.38 6.68 3.38
N PRO A 91 -8.60 7.19 2.15
CA PRO A 91 -9.18 6.38 1.07
C PRO A 91 -8.27 5.20 0.71
N THR A 92 -8.86 4.01 0.65
CA THR A 92 -8.18 2.75 0.32
C THR A 92 -9.17 1.78 -0.34
N MET A 93 -8.82 0.51 -0.45
CA MET A 93 -9.64 -0.56 -1.01
C MET A 93 -10.79 -0.92 -0.06
N THR A 94 -11.97 -1.23 -0.60
CA THR A 94 -13.09 -1.77 0.19
C THR A 94 -12.98 -3.29 0.27
N ALA A 95 -12.83 -3.86 1.47
CA ALA A 95 -12.90 -5.30 1.66
C ALA A 95 -14.36 -5.77 1.70
N VAL A 96 -14.71 -6.74 0.84
CA VAL A 96 -16.07 -7.29 0.70
C VAL A 96 -16.16 -8.76 1.10
N ALA A 97 -15.03 -9.44 1.28
CA ALA A 97 -14.98 -10.72 1.95
C ALA A 97 -13.64 -10.91 2.65
N TYR A 98 -13.63 -11.51 3.84
CA TYR A 98 -12.42 -11.88 4.56
C TYR A 98 -12.67 -13.15 5.37
N GLY A 99 -11.72 -14.07 5.33
CA GLY A 99 -11.79 -15.30 6.09
C GLY A 99 -10.44 -15.70 6.65
N GLU A 100 -10.44 -16.26 7.86
CA GLU A 100 -9.24 -16.80 8.51
C GLU A 100 -9.58 -18.03 9.37
N ARG A 101 -8.93 -19.17 9.05
CA ARG A 101 -9.06 -20.44 9.79
C ARG A 101 -7.71 -21.13 9.99
N GLY A 102 -7.67 -22.00 11.01
CA GLY A 102 -6.46 -22.72 11.44
C GLY A 102 -5.70 -21.97 12.53
N SER A 103 -5.42 -22.65 13.66
CA SER A 103 -4.67 -22.09 14.80
C SER A 103 -3.16 -22.23 14.63
N ASN A 104 -2.70 -23.12 13.76
CA ASN A 104 -1.29 -23.30 13.44
C ASN A 104 -0.84 -22.25 12.41
N PRO A 105 0.07 -21.31 12.76
CA PRO A 105 0.54 -20.28 11.83
C PRO A 105 1.19 -20.84 10.55
N ALA A 106 1.74 -22.06 10.62
CA ALA A 106 2.36 -22.73 9.48
C ALA A 106 1.33 -23.37 8.52
N ALA A 107 0.09 -23.56 8.97
CA ALA A 107 -1.00 -24.20 8.22
C ALA A 107 -2.26 -23.32 8.11
N GLN A 108 -2.13 -22.03 8.43
CA GLN A 108 -3.23 -21.08 8.40
C GLN A 108 -3.74 -20.90 6.97
N HIS A 109 -5.07 -20.91 6.81
CA HIS A 109 -5.72 -20.58 5.54
C HIS A 109 -6.52 -19.30 5.74
N SER A 110 -6.24 -18.29 4.92
CA SER A 110 -6.97 -17.02 4.93
C SER A 110 -7.13 -16.46 3.53
N PHE A 111 -8.14 -15.62 3.35
CA PHE A 111 -8.36 -14.89 2.12
C PHE A 111 -8.90 -13.49 2.42
N ILE A 112 -8.70 -12.58 1.47
CA ILE A 112 -9.39 -11.30 1.42
C ILE A 112 -9.80 -11.02 -0.02
N VAL A 113 -11.01 -10.49 -0.19
CA VAL A 113 -11.55 -10.00 -1.44
C VAL A 113 -11.84 -8.53 -1.29
N THR A 114 -11.29 -7.71 -2.18
CA THR A 114 -11.54 -6.27 -2.23
C THR A 114 -12.21 -5.87 -3.53
N GLU A 115 -13.06 -4.84 -3.49
CA GLU A 115 -13.52 -4.18 -4.70
C GLU A 115 -12.33 -3.67 -5.52
N GLU A 116 -12.43 -3.77 -6.84
CA GLU A 116 -11.49 -3.11 -7.74
C GLU A 116 -11.69 -1.59 -7.70
N LEU A 117 -10.59 -0.86 -7.63
CA LEU A 117 -10.59 0.59 -7.80
C LEU A 117 -10.40 0.92 -9.29
N ALA A 118 -11.49 1.23 -9.99
CA ALA A 118 -11.45 1.57 -11.42
C ALA A 118 -12.50 2.65 -11.79
N PRO A 119 -12.21 3.48 -12.81
CA PRO A 119 -10.93 3.60 -13.51
C PRO A 119 -9.89 4.35 -12.65
N THR A 120 -8.65 3.84 -12.63
CA THR A 120 -7.55 4.47 -11.90
C THR A 120 -6.23 4.40 -12.66
N THR A 121 -5.27 5.23 -12.25
CA THR A 121 -3.89 5.22 -12.76
C THR A 121 -2.94 5.43 -11.59
N SER A 122 -1.83 4.69 -11.54
CA SER A 122 -0.86 4.84 -10.46
C SER A 122 -0.15 6.21 -10.54
N LEU A 123 0.27 6.77 -9.40
CA LEU A 123 1.05 8.01 -9.45
C LEU A 123 2.43 7.83 -10.09
N GLU A 124 2.96 6.60 -10.15
CA GLU A 124 4.16 6.31 -10.94
C GLU A 124 3.91 6.57 -12.43
N ASP A 125 2.82 6.02 -12.98
CA ASP A 125 2.46 6.23 -14.39
C ASP A 125 2.07 7.68 -14.69
N VAL A 126 1.31 8.33 -13.80
CA VAL A 126 0.94 9.75 -13.92
C VAL A 126 2.18 10.65 -13.96
N SER A 127 3.26 10.24 -13.29
CA SER A 127 4.48 11.03 -13.15
C SER A 127 5.65 10.59 -14.03
N LEU A 128 5.44 9.58 -14.88
CA LEU A 128 6.46 8.97 -15.74
C LEU A 128 7.23 10.00 -16.57
N ASN A 129 6.51 10.96 -17.17
CA ASN A 129 7.09 11.98 -18.06
C ASN A 129 7.30 13.35 -17.39
N TRP A 130 7.11 13.49 -16.07
CA TRP A 130 7.17 14.81 -15.41
C TRP A 130 8.52 15.54 -15.54
N ARG A 131 9.61 14.83 -15.86
CA ARG A 131 10.92 15.45 -16.10
C ARG A 131 10.96 16.22 -17.41
N THR A 132 10.36 15.67 -18.47
CA THR A 132 10.35 16.25 -19.82
C THR A 132 9.11 17.11 -20.04
N GLU A 133 7.99 16.71 -19.46
CA GLU A 133 6.67 17.33 -19.57
C GLU A 133 6.12 17.59 -18.16
N PRO A 134 6.63 18.63 -17.45
CA PRO A 134 6.17 18.91 -16.10
C PRO A 134 4.70 19.33 -16.11
N PRO A 135 3.88 18.82 -15.18
CA PRO A 135 2.49 19.23 -15.07
C PRO A 135 2.40 20.67 -14.58
N GLU A 136 1.19 21.23 -14.64
CA GLU A 136 0.89 22.55 -14.09
C GLU A 136 1.34 22.63 -12.61
N PRO A 137 2.06 23.70 -12.19
CA PRO A 137 2.66 23.76 -10.87
C PRO A 137 1.70 23.63 -9.68
N ARG A 138 0.46 24.12 -9.78
CA ARG A 138 -0.57 23.98 -8.74
C ARG A 138 -1.02 22.53 -8.63
N LEU A 139 -1.26 21.84 -9.75
CA LEU A 139 -1.60 20.41 -9.78
C LEU A 139 -0.48 19.54 -9.17
N LYS A 140 0.78 19.78 -9.56
CA LYS A 140 1.94 19.08 -8.97
C LYS A 140 1.97 19.20 -7.45
N ARG A 141 1.77 20.43 -6.96
CA ARG A 141 1.78 20.72 -5.52
C ARG A 141 0.58 20.09 -4.81
N ALA A 142 -0.57 20.03 -5.46
CA ALA A 142 -1.76 19.40 -4.92
C ALA A 142 -1.54 17.88 -4.73
N PHE A 143 -0.97 17.18 -5.72
CA PHE A 143 -0.59 15.78 -5.55
C PHE A 143 0.41 15.56 -4.40
N ILE A 144 1.45 16.39 -4.32
CA ILE A 144 2.44 16.31 -3.24
C ILE A 144 1.77 16.49 -1.87
N ALA A 145 0.90 17.49 -1.74
CA ALA A 145 0.18 17.77 -0.50
C ALA A 145 -0.75 16.62 -0.12
N GLU A 146 -1.47 16.04 -1.09
CA GLU A 146 -2.39 14.94 -0.83
C GLU A 146 -1.66 13.66 -0.42
N VAL A 147 -0.58 13.28 -1.11
CA VAL A 147 0.26 12.14 -0.68
C VAL A 147 0.82 12.38 0.73
N ALA A 148 1.31 13.59 1.02
CA ALA A 148 1.80 13.95 2.36
C ALA A 148 0.70 13.83 3.43
N ARG A 149 -0.52 14.28 3.11
CA ARG A 149 -1.70 14.20 3.99
C ARG A 149 -2.07 12.75 4.25
N LEU A 150 -2.25 11.93 3.22
CA LEU A 150 -2.63 10.51 3.34
C LEU A 150 -1.60 9.71 4.13
N VAL A 151 -0.32 9.86 3.80
CA VAL A 151 0.77 9.18 4.52
C VAL A 151 0.88 9.68 5.97
N GLY A 152 0.67 10.97 6.20
CA GLY A 152 0.62 11.55 7.54
C GLY A 152 -0.52 10.99 8.39
N MET A 153 -1.73 10.92 7.82
CA MET A 153 -2.92 10.38 8.49
C MET A 153 -2.75 8.89 8.80
N MET A 154 -2.33 8.09 7.82
CA MET A 154 -2.01 6.67 7.98
C MET A 154 -1.02 6.45 9.14
N HIS A 155 0.09 7.19 9.16
CA HIS A 155 1.10 7.07 10.21
C HIS A 155 0.60 7.51 11.59
N ARG A 156 -0.13 8.63 11.69
CA ARG A 156 -0.74 9.11 12.94
C ARG A 156 -1.82 8.17 13.46
N ALA A 157 -2.52 7.47 12.57
CA ALA A 157 -3.50 6.44 12.91
C ALA A 157 -2.85 5.14 13.42
N GLY A 158 -1.52 5.02 13.36
CA GLY A 158 -0.80 3.85 13.83
C GLY A 158 -0.62 2.77 12.77
N VAL A 159 -0.78 3.11 11.48
CA VAL A 159 -0.55 2.21 10.36
C VAL A 159 0.76 2.59 9.67
N ASN A 160 1.64 1.61 9.45
CA ASN A 160 2.77 1.75 8.52
C ASN A 160 2.63 0.74 7.37
N HIS A 161 2.79 1.20 6.15
CA HIS A 161 2.50 0.49 4.91
C HIS A 161 3.52 -0.59 4.56
N ARG A 162 4.81 -0.35 4.86
CA ARG A 162 5.98 -1.22 4.54
C ARG A 162 6.40 -1.28 3.07
N ASP A 163 5.51 -0.93 2.17
CA ASP A 163 5.70 -0.83 0.72
C ASP A 163 5.16 0.52 0.24
N CYS A 164 5.49 1.60 0.96
CA CYS A 164 4.94 2.94 0.72
C CYS A 164 5.58 3.60 -0.53
N TYR A 165 5.25 3.14 -1.73
CA TYR A 165 5.77 3.66 -3.00
C TYR A 165 4.70 4.48 -3.73
N ILE A 166 5.09 5.41 -4.62
CA ILE A 166 4.12 6.23 -5.38
C ILE A 166 3.20 5.39 -6.28
N CYS A 167 3.64 4.23 -6.77
CA CYS A 167 2.79 3.31 -7.54
C CYS A 167 1.60 2.75 -6.74
N HIS A 168 1.67 2.76 -5.40
CA HIS A 168 0.57 2.32 -4.53
C HIS A 168 -0.41 3.45 -4.16
N PHE A 169 -0.29 4.61 -4.80
CA PHE A 169 -1.27 5.68 -4.75
C PHE A 169 -1.97 5.74 -6.09
N LEU A 170 -3.24 5.35 -6.11
CA LEU A 170 -4.07 5.32 -7.30
C LEU A 170 -4.83 6.63 -7.44
N LEU A 171 -4.61 7.33 -8.54
CA LEU A 171 -5.42 8.46 -8.99
C LEU A 171 -6.68 7.95 -9.65
N HIS A 172 -7.83 8.41 -9.16
CA HIS A 172 -9.12 8.10 -9.77
C HIS A 172 -9.35 8.99 -10.99
N THR A 173 -9.70 8.37 -12.11
CA THR A 173 -9.82 9.01 -13.44
C THR A 173 -11.25 8.97 -13.99
N ASP A 174 -12.24 8.71 -13.13
CA ASP A 174 -13.67 8.75 -13.45
C ASP A 174 -14.18 10.16 -13.80
N LYS A 175 -13.38 11.19 -13.50
CA LYS A 175 -13.67 12.59 -13.79
C LYS A 175 -12.40 13.38 -14.13
N PRO A 176 -12.53 14.58 -14.73
CA PRO A 176 -11.38 15.44 -15.00
C PRO A 176 -10.58 15.75 -13.72
N VAL A 177 -9.27 15.59 -13.80
CA VAL A 177 -8.35 15.83 -12.69
C VAL A 177 -7.89 17.29 -12.70
N THR A 178 -8.14 18.00 -11.60
CA THR A 178 -7.69 19.38 -11.42
C THR A 178 -6.96 19.53 -10.10
N ALA A 179 -6.24 20.64 -9.89
CA ALA A 179 -5.54 20.88 -8.64
C ALA A 179 -6.47 21.03 -7.42
N ASP A 180 -7.75 21.39 -7.64
CA ASP A 180 -8.75 21.59 -6.59
C ASP A 180 -9.69 20.38 -6.44
N ASP A 181 -9.70 19.47 -7.42
CA ASP A 181 -10.60 18.32 -7.43
C ASP A 181 -9.94 17.08 -8.06
N PHE A 182 -9.54 16.15 -7.20
CA PHE A 182 -9.05 14.81 -7.55
C PHE A 182 -9.14 13.91 -6.30
N ARG A 183 -9.08 12.59 -6.51
CA ARG A 183 -9.05 11.60 -5.43
C ARG A 183 -7.86 10.66 -5.59
N LEU A 184 -7.15 10.41 -4.49
CA LEU A 184 -6.17 9.34 -4.39
C LEU A 184 -6.68 8.22 -3.47
N SER A 185 -6.25 6.99 -3.70
CA SER A 185 -6.45 5.88 -2.77
C SER A 185 -5.16 5.09 -2.58
N VAL A 186 -4.89 4.68 -1.35
CA VAL A 186 -3.72 3.86 -1.01
C VAL A 186 -4.07 2.39 -1.17
N ILE A 187 -3.23 1.61 -1.85
CA ILE A 187 -3.44 0.18 -2.08
C ILE A 187 -2.27 -0.67 -1.53
N ASP A 188 -2.32 -1.97 -1.77
CA ASP A 188 -1.26 -2.93 -1.43
C ASP A 188 -0.85 -2.99 0.05
N LEU A 189 -1.84 -3.14 0.93
CA LEU A 189 -1.65 -3.16 2.38
C LEU A 189 -1.28 -4.55 2.93
N HIS A 190 -0.91 -5.51 2.07
CA HIS A 190 -0.65 -6.91 2.42
C HIS A 190 0.46 -7.11 3.47
N ARG A 191 1.39 -6.15 3.58
CA ARG A 191 2.47 -6.13 4.58
C ARG A 191 2.31 -5.05 5.62
N ALA A 192 1.25 -4.24 5.53
CA ALA A 192 0.99 -3.15 6.46
C ALA A 192 0.91 -3.66 7.89
N GLN A 193 1.20 -2.77 8.83
CA GLN A 193 1.19 -3.09 10.25
C GLN A 193 0.37 -2.03 10.98
N THR A 194 -0.68 -2.49 11.64
CA THR A 194 -1.56 -1.66 12.46
C THR A 194 -1.19 -1.80 13.94
N ARG A 195 -1.17 -0.68 14.66
CA ARG A 195 -0.94 -0.62 16.11
C ARG A 195 -1.46 0.71 16.67
N ARG A 196 -1.38 0.92 17.98
CA ARG A 196 -1.79 2.19 18.61
C ARG A 196 -0.99 3.40 18.11
N ALA A 197 0.33 3.25 17.98
CA ALA A 197 1.22 4.28 17.45
C ALA A 197 2.45 3.64 16.79
N ILE A 198 2.83 4.08 15.60
CA ILE A 198 4.03 3.56 14.92
C ILE A 198 5.30 4.06 15.59
N THR A 199 6.37 3.26 15.52
CA THR A 199 7.68 3.71 15.99
C THR A 199 8.36 4.57 14.91
N PRO A 200 9.30 5.47 15.30
CA PRO A 200 10.07 6.27 14.34
C PRO A 200 10.76 5.41 13.27
N ARG A 201 11.23 4.21 13.63
CA ARG A 201 11.84 3.26 12.68
C ARG A 201 10.91 2.91 11.51
N TRP A 202 9.63 2.62 11.78
CA TRP A 202 8.68 2.23 10.74
C TRP A 202 8.22 3.42 9.91
N ARG A 203 7.92 4.54 10.58
CA ARG A 203 7.67 5.85 9.93
C ARG A 203 8.77 6.19 8.91
N ASN A 204 10.01 6.14 9.36
CA ASN A 204 11.17 6.52 8.54
C ASN A 204 11.42 5.51 7.40
N LYS A 205 11.06 4.24 7.56
CA LYS A 205 11.15 3.24 6.48
C LYS A 205 10.16 3.53 5.36
N ASP A 206 8.92 3.88 5.69
CA ASP A 206 7.91 4.22 4.70
C ASP A 206 8.27 5.53 3.99
N LEU A 207 8.71 6.55 4.72
CA LEU A 207 9.21 7.80 4.12
C LEU A 207 10.41 7.56 3.18
N ALA A 208 11.29 6.62 3.52
CA ALA A 208 12.41 6.26 2.65
C ALA A 208 11.96 5.54 1.38
N ALA A 209 11.00 4.61 1.49
CA ALA A 209 10.41 3.93 0.35
C ALA A 209 9.74 4.93 -0.60
N LEU A 210 8.95 5.85 -0.05
CA LEU A 210 8.23 6.86 -0.82
C LEU A 210 9.19 7.80 -1.52
N TYR A 211 10.18 8.32 -0.78
CA TYR A 211 11.19 9.20 -1.35
C TYR A 211 11.98 8.53 -2.47
N PHE A 212 12.39 7.26 -2.27
CA PHE A 212 13.10 6.49 -3.28
C PHE A 212 12.27 6.31 -4.55
N SER A 213 10.99 5.94 -4.44
CA SER A 213 10.11 5.75 -5.61
C SER A 213 9.83 7.06 -6.38
N ALA A 214 10.13 8.22 -5.79
CA ALA A 214 9.89 9.52 -6.40
C ALA A 214 11.18 10.26 -6.83
N LEU A 215 12.35 9.61 -6.85
CA LEU A 215 13.61 10.27 -7.26
C LEU A 215 13.60 10.66 -8.74
N ASP A 216 12.95 9.86 -9.57
CA ASP A 216 13.01 9.98 -11.03
C ASP A 216 11.92 10.85 -11.64
N ILE A 217 11.05 11.48 -10.84
CA ILE A 217 9.89 12.26 -11.33
C ILE A 217 10.13 13.78 -11.36
N GLY A 218 11.37 14.23 -11.12
CA GLY A 218 11.74 15.64 -11.20
C GLY A 218 11.23 16.50 -10.02
N LEU A 219 11.24 15.97 -8.80
CA LEU A 219 10.90 16.75 -7.59
C LEU A 219 12.01 17.75 -7.23
N THR A 220 11.65 19.02 -7.10
CA THR A 220 12.58 20.06 -6.65
C THR A 220 12.80 20.00 -5.13
N ARG A 221 13.85 20.68 -4.63
CA ARG A 221 14.03 20.86 -3.17
C ARG A 221 12.81 21.49 -2.51
N ARG A 222 12.15 22.45 -3.17
CA ARG A 222 10.96 23.12 -2.64
C ARG A 222 9.75 22.17 -2.58
N ASP A 223 9.64 21.24 -3.51
CA ASP A 223 8.58 20.22 -3.50
C ASP A 223 8.75 19.26 -2.33
N LYS A 224 10.00 18.81 -2.08
CA LYS A 224 10.34 18.00 -0.91
C LYS A 224 10.03 18.74 0.40
N LEU A 225 10.33 20.03 0.49
CA LEU A 225 9.97 20.84 1.66
C LEU A 225 8.45 20.98 1.84
N ARG A 226 7.67 21.17 0.77
CA ARG A 226 6.20 21.18 0.85
C ARG A 226 5.66 19.86 1.40
N PHE A 227 6.13 18.74 0.85
CA PHE A 227 5.81 17.41 1.38
C PHE A 227 6.07 17.33 2.89
N LEU A 228 7.27 17.72 3.34
CA LEU A 228 7.63 17.66 4.76
C LEU A 228 6.71 18.53 5.63
N LYS A 229 6.41 19.75 5.18
CA LYS A 229 5.51 20.67 5.88
C LYS A 229 4.13 20.05 6.07
N ASP A 230 3.54 19.50 5.02
CA ASP A 230 2.18 18.96 5.02
C ASP A 230 2.12 17.62 5.76
N TYR A 231 3.16 16.78 5.61
CA TYR A 231 3.28 15.50 6.31
C TYR A 231 3.40 15.68 7.83
N PHE A 232 4.37 16.50 8.27
CA PHE A 232 4.63 16.73 9.71
C PHE A 232 3.67 17.72 10.36
N GLN A 233 2.94 18.53 9.57
CA GLN A 233 2.03 19.58 10.04
C GLN A 233 2.69 20.55 11.02
N LYS A 234 3.92 20.97 10.71
CA LYS A 234 4.77 21.82 11.55
C LYS A 234 5.52 22.87 10.73
N PRO A 235 6.00 23.96 11.36
CA PRO A 235 6.88 24.91 10.69
C PRO A 235 8.14 24.23 10.16
N LEU A 236 8.55 24.56 8.92
CA LEU A 236 9.72 23.98 8.28
C LEU A 236 11.00 24.10 9.12
N ARG A 237 11.18 25.23 9.82
CA ARG A 237 12.32 25.44 10.70
C ARG A 237 12.38 24.38 11.82
N GLU A 238 11.24 24.04 12.41
CA GLU A 238 11.18 23.00 13.45
C GLU A 238 11.48 21.62 12.85
N ILE A 239 10.89 21.30 11.70
CA ILE A 239 11.10 20.01 11.03
C ILE A 239 12.57 19.81 10.67
N LEU A 240 13.18 20.80 10.01
CA LEU A 240 14.57 20.73 9.59
C LEU A 240 15.54 20.61 10.77
N LEU A 241 15.20 21.17 11.93
CA LEU A 241 16.00 21.04 13.14
C LEU A 241 15.80 19.68 13.82
N LYS A 242 14.56 19.26 14.07
CA LYS A 242 14.24 18.06 14.86
C LYS A 242 14.43 16.76 14.07
N GLU A 243 14.22 16.79 12.76
CA GLU A 243 14.30 15.62 11.89
C GLU A 243 15.58 15.63 11.03
N ALA A 244 16.57 16.47 11.36
CA ALA A 244 17.83 16.59 10.60
C ALA A 244 18.50 15.23 10.35
N ALA A 245 18.60 14.39 11.38
CA ALA A 245 19.19 13.06 11.27
C ALA A 245 18.40 12.13 10.33
N LEU A 246 17.06 12.21 10.34
CA LEU A 246 16.21 11.50 9.39
C LEU A 246 16.48 11.96 7.96
N LEU A 247 16.47 13.28 7.72
CA LEU A 247 16.64 13.85 6.38
C LEU A 247 18.00 13.48 5.79
N THR A 248 19.08 13.60 6.57
CA THR A 248 20.41 13.15 6.15
C THR A 248 20.45 11.65 5.85
N TRP A 249 19.75 10.84 6.65
CA TRP A 249 19.68 9.40 6.40
C TRP A 249 18.86 9.06 5.14
N LEU A 250 17.78 9.78 4.88
CA LEU A 250 16.95 9.62 3.67
C LEU A 250 17.76 9.91 2.41
N ASP A 251 18.50 11.02 2.38
CA ASP A 251 19.34 11.38 1.23
C ASP A 251 20.44 10.32 0.99
N LYS A 252 21.19 9.93 2.02
CA LYS A 252 22.22 8.87 1.88
C LYS A 252 21.65 7.54 1.40
N LYS A 253 20.45 7.19 1.85
CA LYS A 253 19.80 5.93 1.48
C LYS A 253 19.24 5.97 0.06
N ALA A 254 18.65 7.10 -0.33
CA ALA A 254 18.22 7.36 -1.70
C ALA A 254 19.40 7.22 -2.66
N ASP A 255 20.53 7.86 -2.36
CA ASP A 255 21.75 7.75 -3.16
C ASP A 255 22.22 6.30 -3.29
N LYS A 256 22.28 5.55 -2.19
CA LYS A 256 22.71 4.14 -2.21
C LYS A 256 21.78 3.25 -3.04
N LEU A 257 20.47 3.45 -2.93
CA LEU A 257 19.49 2.68 -3.71
C LEU A 257 19.54 3.07 -5.20
N TYR A 258 19.71 4.35 -5.50
CA TYR A 258 19.87 4.84 -6.87
C TYR A 258 21.13 4.26 -7.52
N GLN A 259 22.28 4.28 -6.82
CA GLN A 259 23.51 3.65 -7.30
C GLN A 259 23.35 2.14 -7.52
N ARG A 260 22.51 1.48 -6.72
CA ARG A 260 22.19 0.05 -6.91
C ARG A 260 21.32 -0.17 -8.16
N LYS A 261 20.30 0.66 -8.39
CA LYS A 261 19.47 0.62 -9.62
C LYS A 261 20.35 0.82 -10.86
N VAL A 262 21.23 1.82 -10.84
CA VAL A 262 22.20 2.06 -11.94
C VAL A 262 23.12 0.85 -12.17
N ARG A 263 23.55 0.16 -11.10
CA ARG A 263 24.48 -0.97 -11.20
C ARG A 263 23.83 -2.27 -11.70
N TYR A 264 22.56 -2.52 -11.36
CA TYR A 264 21.89 -3.80 -11.63
C TYR A 264 20.68 -3.69 -12.59
N GLY A 265 20.37 -2.50 -13.09
CA GLY A 265 19.15 -2.23 -13.87
C GLY A 265 17.87 -2.29 -13.04
N ASP A 266 16.71 -2.33 -13.70
CA ASP A 266 15.39 -2.53 -13.07
C ASP A 266 15.16 -3.96 -12.58
N ALA A 267 16.17 -4.84 -12.65
CA ALA A 267 16.09 -6.20 -12.11
C ALA A 267 16.20 -6.18 -10.57
N LEU A 268 15.10 -5.82 -9.90
CA LEU A 268 14.87 -6.01 -8.47
C LEU A 268 13.50 -6.61 -8.18
#